data_AF-A0AAD1Y4Z6-F1
#
_entry.id   AF-A0AAD1Y4Z6-F1
#
_cell.length_a   1.000
_cell.length_b   1.000
_cell.length_c   1.000
_cell.angle_alpha   90.00
_cell.angle_beta   90.00
_cell.angle_gamma   90.00
#
_symmetry.space_group_name_H-M   'P 1'
#
loop_
_entity.id
_entity.type
_entity.pdbx_description
1 polymer ?
#
loop_
_entity_poly.entity_id
_entity_poly.type
_entity_poly.pdbx_seq_one_letter_code
_entity_poly.pdbx_strand_id
1 'polypeptide(L)'
;MSVRPITDAEVARAYGQPWSTYTGIFFSMQGVLAYMNMNKITAADNFFTKKGQFPRFLFLTVGGYYAGKYIVQYFAGDHELMRLHKTHLLDKSYNVHEQ
;
A
#
# COMPACT_ATOMS: atom_id res chain seq x y z
N MET A 1 30.15 -0.71 3.32
CA MET A 1 30.04 -2.17 3.48
C MET A 1 29.42 -2.72 2.20
N SER A 2 30.06 -3.67 1.51
CA SER A 2 29.42 -4.32 0.36
C SER A 2 28.39 -5.31 0.89
N VAL A 3 27.13 -4.91 0.90
CA VAL A 3 26.01 -5.78 1.25
C VAL A 3 25.62 -6.56 -0.01
N ARG A 4 25.38 -7.87 0.12
CA ARG A 4 24.93 -8.72 -1.00
C ARG A 4 23.69 -8.10 -1.67
N PRO A 5 23.55 -8.18 -2.99
CA PRO A 5 22.33 -7.71 -3.66
C PRO A 5 21.11 -8.46 -3.11
N ILE A 6 20.04 -7.71 -2.84
CA ILE A 6 18.74 -8.26 -2.41
C ILE A 6 17.97 -8.77 -3.62
N THR A 7 17.41 -9.97 -3.52
CA THR A 7 16.58 -10.57 -4.58
C THR A 7 15.14 -10.06 -4.53
N ASP A 8 14.42 -10.11 -5.65
CA ASP A 8 13.01 -9.68 -5.70
C ASP A 8 12.11 -10.50 -4.77
N ALA A 9 12.41 -11.77 -4.56
CA ALA A 9 11.69 -12.63 -3.62
C ALA A 9 11.89 -12.18 -2.16
N GLU A 10 13.10 -11.73 -1.80
CA GLU A 10 13.39 -11.18 -0.47
C GLU A 10 12.72 -9.83 -0.26
N VAL A 11 12.63 -9.00 -1.31
CA VAL A 11 11.84 -7.77 -1.26
C VAL A 11 10.36 -8.11 -1.05
N ALA A 12 9.80 -9.04 -1.83
CA ALA A 12 8.41 -9.46 -1.66
C ALA A 12 8.13 -9.93 -0.22
N ARG A 13 9.02 -10.76 0.34
CA ARG A 13 8.93 -11.23 1.72
C ARG A 13 9.07 -10.10 2.74
N ALA A 14 9.99 -9.15 2.52
CA ALA A 14 10.18 -7.99 3.39
C ALA A 14 8.87 -7.22 3.60
N TYR A 15 8.09 -7.05 2.52
CA TYR A 15 6.82 -6.34 2.55
C TYR A 15 5.59 -7.23 2.81
N GLY A 16 5.77 -8.50 3.18
CA GLY A 16 4.66 -9.40 3.52
C GLY A 16 3.80 -9.83 2.32
N GLN A 17 4.38 -9.85 1.12
CA GLN A 17 3.70 -10.34 -0.08
C GLN A 17 3.51 -11.88 -0.04
N PRO A 18 2.43 -12.41 -0.65
CA PRO A 18 1.35 -11.70 -1.33
C PRO A 18 0.25 -11.16 -0.39
N TRP A 19 0.30 -11.52 0.90
CA TRP A 19 -0.73 -11.22 1.88
C TRP A 19 -1.02 -9.73 2.01
N SER A 20 0.01 -8.88 2.00
CA SER A 20 -0.16 -7.43 2.05
C SER A 20 -1.05 -6.93 0.91
N THR A 21 -0.91 -7.51 -0.29
CA THR A 21 -1.71 -7.11 -1.45
C THR A 21 -3.15 -7.58 -1.30
N TYR A 22 -3.39 -8.82 -0.87
CA TYR A 22 -4.74 -9.32 -0.65
C TYR A 22 -5.48 -8.52 0.43
N THR A 23 -4.82 -8.24 1.55
CA THR A 23 -5.41 -7.43 2.62
C THR A 23 -5.60 -5.98 2.17
N GLY A 24 -4.68 -5.41 1.39
CA GLY A 24 -4.88 -4.09 0.79
C GLY A 24 -6.13 -4.05 -0.11
N ILE A 25 -6.32 -5.03 -0.99
CA ILE A 25 -7.52 -5.12 -1.85
C ILE A 25 -8.78 -5.26 -0.98
N PHE A 26 -8.75 -6.12 0.03
CA PHE A 26 -9.87 -6.31 0.95
C PHE A 26 -10.28 -5.01 1.65
N PHE A 27 -9.34 -4.27 2.22
CA PHE A 27 -9.64 -3.00 2.89
C PHE A 27 -10.04 -1.89 1.91
N SER A 28 -9.52 -1.89 0.68
CA SER A 28 -9.99 -1.00 -0.38
C SER A 28 -11.47 -1.23 -0.68
N MET A 29 -11.89 -2.49 -0.79
CA MET A 29 -13.30 -2.85 -0.96
C MET A 29 -14.15 -2.41 0.23
N GLN A 30 -13.67 -2.57 1.47
CA GLN A 30 -14.35 -2.05 2.64
C GLN A 30 -14.50 -0.52 2.57
N GLY A 31 -13.50 0.19 2.03
CA GLY A 31 -13.58 1.63 1.75
C GLY A 31 -14.67 2.00 0.76
N VAL A 32 -14.84 1.22 -0.32
CA VAL A 32 -15.95 1.40 -1.29
C VAL A 32 -17.30 1.21 -0.58
N LEU A 33 -17.46 0.11 0.17
CA LEU A 33 -18.70 -0.21 0.87
C LEU A 33 -19.04 0.83 1.94
N ALA A 34 -18.04 1.29 2.70
CA ALA A 34 -18.20 2.36 3.67
C ALA A 34 -18.64 3.65 3.00
N TYR A 35 -18.02 4.02 1.87
CA TYR A 35 -18.43 5.20 1.09
C TYR A 35 -19.90 5.11 0.63
N MET A 36 -20.30 3.96 0.07
CA MET A 36 -21.67 3.72 -0.39
C MET A 36 -22.67 3.83 0.76
N ASN A 37 -22.36 3.20 1.90
CA ASN A 37 -23.21 3.24 3.10
C ASN A 37 -23.33 4.67 3.67
N MET A 38 -22.23 5.39 3.80
CA MET A 38 -22.22 6.77 4.31
C MET A 38 -23.05 7.74 3.46
N ASN A 39 -23.07 7.53 2.14
CA ASN A 39 -23.80 8.39 1.22
C ASN A 39 -25.19 7.83 0.86
N LYS A 40 -25.56 6.65 1.37
CA LYS A 40 -26.79 5.93 1.02
C LYS A 40 -26.96 5.74 -0.51
N ILE A 41 -25.86 5.36 -1.17
CA ILE A 41 -25.77 5.16 -2.62
C ILE A 41 -25.79 3.65 -2.90
N THR A 42 -26.58 3.22 -3.88
CA THR A 42 -26.59 1.83 -4.35
C THR A 42 -25.64 1.65 -5.54
N ALA A 43 -25.34 0.41 -5.93
CA ALA A 43 -24.43 0.15 -7.06
C ALA A 43 -24.97 0.67 -8.41
N ALA A 44 -26.27 0.95 -8.51
CA ALA A 44 -26.93 1.48 -9.70
C ALA A 44 -26.90 3.02 -9.77
N ASP A 45 -26.54 3.70 -8.68
CA ASP A 45 -26.56 5.15 -8.58
C ASP A 45 -25.23 5.76 -9.07
N ASN A 46 -25.28 7.02 -9.53
CA ASN A 46 -24.07 7.75 -9.86
C ASN A 46 -23.25 8.09 -8.60
N PHE A 47 -22.04 7.55 -8.53
CA PHE A 47 -21.13 7.66 -7.37
C PHE A 47 -20.64 9.08 -7.06
N PHE A 48 -20.61 9.97 -8.07
CA PHE A 48 -19.97 11.29 -7.99
C PHE A 48 -20.90 12.44 -8.45
N THR A 49 -22.16 12.41 -8.03
CA THR A 49 -23.14 13.45 -8.37
C THR A 49 -22.88 14.79 -7.68
N LYS A 50 -22.23 14.79 -6.50
CA LYS A 50 -21.99 16.00 -5.70
C LYS A 50 -20.50 16.38 -5.71
N LYS A 51 -20.22 17.69 -5.72
CA LYS A 51 -18.84 18.20 -5.55
C LYS A 51 -18.25 17.71 -4.22
N GLY A 52 -17.02 17.23 -4.25
CA GLY A 52 -16.31 16.71 -3.06
C GLY A 52 -16.54 15.22 -2.73
N GLN A 53 -17.39 14.53 -3.48
CA GLN A 53 -17.58 13.07 -3.33
C GLN A 53 -16.38 12.25 -3.80
N PHE A 54 -15.76 12.65 -4.92
CA PHE A 54 -14.61 11.95 -5.48
C PHE A 54 -13.39 11.93 -4.55
N PRO A 55 -12.95 13.05 -3.93
CA PRO A 55 -11.88 13.03 -2.95
C PRO A 55 -12.16 12.13 -1.74
N ARG A 56 -13.41 12.09 -1.25
CA ARG A 56 -13.80 11.22 -0.12
C ARG A 56 -13.78 9.75 -0.50
N PHE A 57 -14.27 9.41 -1.68
CA PHE A 57 -14.19 8.07 -2.22
C PHE A 57 -12.73 7.62 -2.36
N LEU A 58 -11.87 8.46 -2.96
CA LEU A 58 -10.45 8.17 -3.06
C LEU A 58 -9.81 7.99 -1.69
N PHE A 59 -10.10 8.86 -0.73
CA PHE A 59 -9.56 8.77 0.62
C PHE A 59 -9.92 7.43 1.28
N LEU A 60 -11.18 7.00 1.19
CA LEU A 60 -11.62 5.74 1.81
C LEU A 60 -11.06 4.51 1.10
N THR A 61 -11.03 4.51 -0.23
CA THR A 61 -10.57 3.35 -1.02
C THR A 61 -9.05 3.21 -1.00
N VAL A 62 -8.33 4.28 -1.35
CA VAL A 62 -6.86 4.30 -1.36
C VAL A 62 -6.32 4.25 0.08
N GLY A 63 -6.94 4.98 1.01
CA GLY A 63 -6.59 4.91 2.43
C GLY A 63 -6.80 3.51 2.99
N GLY A 64 -7.93 2.86 2.66
CA GLY A 64 -8.17 1.45 3.00
C GLY A 64 -7.09 0.53 2.44
N TYR A 65 -6.72 0.67 1.17
CA TYR A 65 -5.67 -0.13 0.55
C TYR A 65 -4.33 -0.05 1.28
N TYR A 66 -3.86 1.17 1.56
CA TYR A 66 -2.60 1.35 2.27
C TYR A 66 -2.70 0.92 3.73
N ALA A 67 -3.82 1.19 4.42
CA ALA A 67 -4.02 0.71 5.79
C ALA A 67 -3.93 -0.82 5.88
N GLY A 68 -4.62 -1.54 4.97
CA GLY A 68 -4.55 -2.99 4.90
C GLY A 68 -3.13 -3.51 4.62
N LYS A 69 -2.41 -2.87 3.70
CA LYS A 69 -0.99 -3.20 3.43
C LYS A 69 -0.11 -2.98 4.64
N TYR A 70 -0.24 -1.84 5.32
CA TYR A 70 0.58 -1.51 6.49
C TYR A 70 0.32 -2.46 7.66
N ILE A 71 -0.93 -2.88 7.87
CA ILE A 71 -1.26 -3.89 8.89
C ILE A 71 -0.48 -5.17 8.64
N VAL A 72 -0.55 -5.73 7.43
CA VAL A 72 0.19 -6.98 7.12
C VAL A 72 1.69 -6.77 7.18
N GLN A 73 2.18 -5.66 6.66
CA GLN A 73 3.59 -5.32 6.70
C GLN A 73 4.12 -5.24 8.15
N TYR A 74 3.31 -4.74 9.08
CA TYR A 74 3.67 -4.64 10.49
C TYR A 74 3.71 -6.00 11.20
N PHE A 75 2.76 -6.90 10.88
CA PHE A 75 2.64 -8.19 11.57
C PHE A 75 3.42 -9.34 10.91
N ALA A 76 3.56 -9.32 9.58
CA ALA A 76 4.12 -10.41 8.79
C ALA A 76 5.30 -9.98 7.91
N GLY A 77 5.65 -8.69 7.89
CA GLY A 77 6.83 -8.19 7.20
C GLY A 77 8.11 -8.52 7.96
N ASP A 78 9.19 -8.75 7.21
CA ASP A 78 10.52 -8.97 7.79
C ASP A 78 11.26 -7.62 7.91
N HIS A 79 11.31 -7.10 9.13
CA HIS A 79 11.92 -5.80 9.42
C HIS A 79 13.42 -5.71 9.09
N GLU A 80 14.15 -6.82 9.16
CA GLU A 80 15.58 -6.83 8.84
C GLU A 80 15.78 -6.73 7.33
N LEU A 81 15.03 -7.50 6.54
CA LEU A 81 15.03 -7.40 5.08
C LEU A 81 14.55 -6.03 4.60
N MET A 82 13.58 -5.43 5.30
CA MET A 82 13.13 -4.07 5.00
C MET A 82 14.21 -3.03 5.22
N ARG A 83 14.93 -3.13 6.34
CA ARG A 83 16.05 -2.23 6.63
C ARG A 83 17.14 -2.39 5.59
N LEU A 84 17.47 -3.64 5.24
CA LEU A 84 18.46 -3.96 4.22
C LEU A 84 18.08 -3.34 2.87
N HIS A 85 16.83 -3.52 2.44
CA HIS A 85 16.32 -2.96 1.20
C HIS A 85 16.39 -1.43 1.19
N LYS A 86 16.02 -0.77 2.30
CA LYS A 86 16.11 0.69 2.43
C LYS A 86 17.56 1.19 2.33
N THR A 87 18.50 0.51 2.97
CA THR A 87 19.94 0.85 2.85
C THR A 87 20.41 0.73 1.41
N HIS A 88 20.04 -0.35 0.70
CA HIS A 88 20.38 -0.49 -0.72
C HIS A 88 19.80 0.62 -1.61
N LEU A 89 18.56 1.04 -1.37
CA LEU A 89 17.94 2.14 -2.11
C LEU A 89 18.65 3.48 -1.85
N LEU A 90 19.06 3.73 -0.60
CA LEU A 90 19.82 4.92 -0.23
C LEU A 90 21.19 4.91 -0.91
N ASP A 91 21.96 3.83 -0.78
CA ASP A 91 23.28 3.70 -1.41
C ASP A 91 23.20 3.90 -2.94
N LYS A 92 22.18 3.32 -3.58
CA LYS A 92 21.93 3.51 -5.01
C LYS A 92 21.66 4.98 -5.36
N SER A 93 20.91 5.69 -4.53
CA SER A 93 20.63 7.12 -4.77
C SER A 93 21.87 8.00 -4.65
N TYR A 94 22.74 7.74 -3.67
CA TYR A 94 23.99 8.49 -3.50
C TYR A 94 24.97 8.27 -4.66
N ASN A 95 25.10 7.03 -5.14
CA ASN A 95 25.99 6.73 -6.27
C ASN A 95 25.54 7.36 -7.60
N VAL A 96 24.26 7.75 -7.73
CA VAL A 96 23.74 8.47 -8.90
C VAL A 96 24.06 9.97 -8.83
N HIS A 97 24.31 10.52 -7.63
CA HIS A 97 24.66 11.92 -7.44
C HIS A 97 26.17 12.21 -7.60
N GLU A 98 27.01 11.18 -7.69
CA GLU A 98 28.45 11.30 -7.93
C GLU A 98 28.84 11.21 -9.42
N GLN A 99 27.86 11.11 -10.33
CA GLN A 99 28.04 11.15 -11.79
C GLN A 99 27.56 12.47 -12.37
#